data_AF-A0A6C1B3C3-F1
#
_entry.id   AF-A0A6C1B3C3-F1
#
_cell.length_a   1.000
_cell.length_b   1.000
_cell.length_c   1.000
_cell.angle_alpha   90.00
_cell.angle_beta   90.00
_cell.angle_gamma   90.00
#
_symmetry.space_group_name_H-M   'P 1'
#
loop_
_entity.id
_entity.type
_entity.pdbx_description
1 polymer ?
#
loop_
_entity_poly.entity_id
_entity_poly.type
_entity_poly.pdbx_seq_one_letter_code
_entity_poly.pdbx_strand_id
1 'polypeptide(L)'
;MSVFGGLETQRTNSGERTGLALTLMVVEVVMFFGFIALGAFDPKKLAAPLVADGVITIAFLYGFVILVVSVLLTGLYVAVENSGDGS
;
A
#
# COMPACT_ATOMS: atom_id res chain seq x y z
N MET A 1 48.09 -22.23 3.12
CA MET A 1 46.83 -22.91 3.49
C MET A 1 46.11 -22.05 4.53
N SER A 2 45.51 -20.93 4.10
CA SER A 2 44.65 -20.08 4.93
C SER A 2 43.20 -20.35 4.51
N VAL A 3 42.78 -21.56 4.87
CA VAL A 3 41.39 -21.98 4.91
C VAL A 3 40.79 -21.28 6.14
N PHE A 4 39.59 -20.71 6.05
CA PHE A 4 38.84 -20.08 7.15
C PHE A 4 39.29 -18.67 7.60
N GLY A 5 38.89 -17.63 6.85
CA GLY A 5 38.99 -16.23 7.32
C GLY A 5 37.96 -15.28 6.73
N GLY A 6 36.85 -15.79 6.16
CA GLY A 6 35.95 -14.98 5.33
C GLY A 6 34.45 -15.14 5.57
N LEU A 7 34.00 -15.86 6.61
CA LEU A 7 32.57 -16.19 6.77
C LEU A 7 31.88 -15.50 7.96
N GLU A 8 32.47 -14.46 8.56
CA GLU A 8 32.01 -13.94 9.85
C GLU A 8 31.49 -12.49 9.85
N THR A 9 31.31 -11.85 8.71
CA THR A 9 30.71 -10.52 8.71
C THR A 9 29.87 -10.35 7.47
N GLN A 10 28.56 -10.28 7.71
CA GLN A 10 27.56 -9.43 7.03
C GLN A 10 26.19 -10.11 7.17
N ARG A 11 25.73 -10.33 8.42
CA ARG A 11 24.31 -10.19 8.71
C ARG A 11 24.10 -8.75 9.11
N THR A 12 24.10 -7.83 8.15
CA THR A 12 23.59 -6.50 8.41
C THR A 12 22.09 -6.67 8.60
N ASN A 13 21.68 -6.60 9.86
CA ASN A 13 20.28 -6.51 10.19
C ASN A 13 19.85 -5.10 9.78
N SER A 14 19.50 -4.93 8.51
CA SER A 14 18.93 -3.71 7.96
C SER A 14 17.46 -3.63 8.38
N GLY A 15 17.24 -3.44 9.68
CA GLY A 15 15.93 -3.29 10.30
C GLY A 15 15.18 -2.00 9.95
N GLU A 16 15.70 -1.20 9.01
CA GLU A 16 15.11 0.08 8.60
C GLU A 16 14.11 -0.06 7.44
N ARG A 17 14.10 -1.19 6.73
CA ARG A 17 13.21 -1.42 5.56
C ARG A 17 11.84 -1.97 5.93
N THR A 18 11.74 -2.69 7.06
CA THR A 18 10.51 -3.41 7.45
C THR A 18 9.39 -2.46 7.91
N GLY A 19 9.73 -1.31 8.51
CA GLY A 19 8.73 -0.36 9.03
C GLY A 19 7.89 0.31 7.93
N LEU A 20 8.51 0.62 6.79
CA LEU A 20 7.81 1.23 5.65
C LEU A 20 6.87 0.20 5.00
N ALA A 21 7.35 -1.01 4.74
CA ALA A 21 6.54 -2.10 4.19
C ALA A 21 5.30 -2.40 5.05
N LEU A 22 5.47 -2.44 6.38
CA LEU A 22 4.36 -2.61 7.32
C LEU A 22 3.38 -1.44 7.30
N THR A 23 3.86 -0.20 7.27
CA THR A 23 2.99 0.99 7.20
C THR A 23 2.15 0.98 5.93
N LEU A 24 2.76 0.63 4.79
CA LEU A 24 2.10 0.49 3.49
C LEU A 24 1.01 -0.59 3.53
N MET A 25 1.33 -1.77 4.09
CA MET A 25 0.38 -2.86 4.25
C MET A 25 -0.81 -2.46 5.13
N VAL A 26 -0.57 -1.79 6.27
CA VAL A 26 -1.64 -1.35 7.18
C VAL A 26 -2.56 -0.34 6.49
N VAL A 27 -2.03 0.59 5.71
CA VAL A 27 -2.84 1.57 4.97
C VAL A 27 -3.75 0.89 3.95
N GLU A 28 -3.23 -0.07 3.18
CA GLU A 28 -4.03 -0.82 2.20
C GLU A 28 -5.15 -1.62 2.88
N VAL A 29 -4.84 -2.29 3.99
CA VAL A 29 -5.82 -3.04 4.81
C VAL A 29 -6.92 -2.10 5.29
N VAL A 30 -6.58 -0.94 5.86
CA VAL A 30 -7.57 0.01 6.37
C VAL A 30 -8.46 0.56 5.26
N MET A 31 -7.89 0.92 4.10
CA MET A 31 -8.65 1.38 2.94
C MET A 31 -9.63 0.31 2.43
N PHE A 32 -9.13 -0.92 2.25
CA PHE A 32 -9.90 -2.03 1.69
C PHE A 32 -11.04 -2.46 2.61
N PHE A 33 -10.75 -2.72 3.88
CA PHE A 33 -11.78 -3.11 4.85
C PHE A 33 -12.72 -1.94 5.19
N GLY A 34 -12.23 -0.69 5.15
CA GLY A 34 -13.07 0.50 5.29
C GLY A 34 -14.12 0.62 4.18
N PHE A 35 -13.73 0.36 2.93
CA PHE A 35 -14.67 0.34 1.79
C PHE A 35 -15.68 -0.78 1.90
N ILE A 36 -15.24 -1.99 2.26
CA ILE A 36 -16.14 -3.14 2.45
C ILE A 36 -17.13 -2.86 3.59
N ALA A 37 -16.67 -2.28 4.71
CA ALA A 37 -17.53 -1.92 5.83
C ALA A 37 -18.57 -0.87 5.43
N LEU A 38 -18.18 0.19 4.71
CA LEU A 38 -19.13 1.17 4.17
C LEU A 38 -20.15 0.51 3.23
N GLY A 39 -19.72 -0.42 2.39
CA GLY A 39 -20.57 -1.25 1.53
C GLY A 39 -21.59 -2.07 2.29
N ALA A 40 -21.18 -2.67 3.40
CA ALA A 40 -22.00 -3.57 4.19
C ALA A 40 -23.01 -2.83 5.09
N PHE A 41 -22.61 -1.71 5.70
CA PHE A 41 -23.43 -1.01 6.70
C PHE A 41 -24.30 0.11 6.11
N ASP A 42 -23.86 0.79 5.05
CA ASP A 42 -24.60 1.91 4.47
C ASP A 42 -24.50 1.95 2.92
N PRO A 43 -25.04 0.94 2.23
CA PRO A 43 -24.96 0.84 0.77
C PRO A 43 -25.65 2.01 0.05
N LYS A 44 -26.59 2.70 0.72
CA LYS A 44 -27.30 3.86 0.15
C LYS A 44 -26.38 5.05 -0.08
N LYS A 45 -25.39 5.27 0.80
CA LYS A 45 -24.38 6.32 0.60
C LYS A 45 -23.48 6.04 -0.59
N LEU A 46 -23.17 4.77 -0.83
CA LEU A 46 -22.36 4.35 -1.96
C LEU A 46 -23.12 4.38 -3.28
N ALA A 47 -24.43 4.09 -3.25
CA ALA A 47 -25.33 4.18 -4.40
C ALA A 47 -25.76 5.61 -4.74
N ALA A 48 -25.45 6.60 -3.89
CA ALA A 48 -25.80 7.99 -4.15
C ALA A 48 -25.07 8.48 -5.42
N PRO A 49 -25.80 9.05 -6.39
CA PRO A 49 -25.20 9.64 -7.58
C PRO A 49 -24.44 10.92 -7.19
N LEU A 50 -23.27 11.12 -7.80
CA LEU A 50 -22.43 12.30 -7.55
C LEU A 50 -23.01 13.59 -8.15
N VAL A 51 -23.88 13.48 -9.14
CA VAL A 51 -24.51 14.60 -9.86
C VAL A 51 -25.99 14.28 -10.02
N ALA A 52 -26.86 15.29 -10.00
CA ALA A 52 -28.32 15.15 -9.99
C ALA A 52 -28.90 14.32 -11.17
N ASP A 53 -28.14 14.11 -12.25
CA ASP A 53 -28.47 13.24 -13.40
C ASP A 53 -27.31 12.30 -13.81
N GLY A 54 -26.31 12.15 -12.93
CA GLY A 54 -25.12 11.37 -13.22
C GLY A 54 -25.27 9.90 -12.85
N VAL A 55 -24.82 8.99 -13.73
CA VAL A 55 -24.70 7.56 -13.42
C VAL A 55 -23.46 7.22 -12.56
N ILE A 56 -22.55 8.19 -12.38
CA ILE A 56 -21.35 8.00 -11.56
C ILE A 56 -21.74 8.08 -10.08
N THR A 57 -21.57 6.97 -9.38
CA THR A 57 -21.89 6.84 -7.96
C THR A 57 -20.69 7.19 -7.08
N ILE A 58 -20.97 7.54 -5.83
CA ILE A 58 -19.91 7.73 -4.81
C ILE A 58 -19.03 6.48 -4.69
N ALA A 59 -19.61 5.28 -4.85
CA ALA A 59 -18.85 4.03 -4.85
C ALA A 59 -17.75 3.98 -5.91
N PHE A 60 -18.05 4.44 -7.13
CA PHE A 60 -17.09 4.45 -8.23
C PHE A 60 -15.90 5.37 -7.92
N LEU A 61 -16.19 6.57 -7.41
CA LEU A 61 -15.14 7.53 -7.04
C LEU A 61 -14.29 6.99 -5.88
N TYR A 62 -14.92 6.36 -4.89
CA TYR A 62 -14.21 5.75 -3.76
C TYR A 62 -13.29 4.62 -4.23
N GLY A 63 -13.77 3.75 -5.11
CA GLY A 63 -12.96 2.70 -5.74
C GLY A 63 -11.77 3.26 -6.53
N PHE A 64 -11.98 4.38 -7.25
CA PHE A 64 -10.90 5.06 -7.97
C PHE A 64 -9.83 5.61 -7.02
N VAL A 65 -10.22 6.22 -5.91
CA VAL A 65 -9.27 6.69 -4.87
C VAL A 65 -8.45 5.53 -4.32
N ILE A 66 -9.08 4.39 -4.02
CA ILE A 66 -8.37 3.19 -3.55
C ILE A 66 -7.33 2.73 -4.57
N LEU A 67 -7.70 2.66 -5.85
CA LEU A 67 -6.77 2.27 -6.92
C LEU A 67 -5.57 3.21 -7.03
N VAL A 68 -5.81 4.52 -7.05
CA VAL A 68 -4.73 5.53 -7.14
C VAL A 68 -3.79 5.40 -5.94
N VAL A 69 -4.34 5.27 -4.74
CA VAL A 69 -3.56 5.11 -3.51
C VAL A 69 -2.75 3.81 -3.56
N SER A 70 -3.36 2.68 -3.90
CA SER A 70 -2.69 1.37 -4.01
C SER A 70 -1.49 1.41 -4.98
N VAL A 71 -1.65 2.06 -6.14
CA VAL A 71 -0.56 2.25 -7.12
C VAL A 71 0.53 3.17 -6.57
N LEU A 72 0.18 4.28 -5.91
CA LEU A 72 1.15 5.19 -5.31
C LEU A 72 1.95 4.51 -4.20
N LEU A 73 1.30 3.70 -3.36
CA LEU A 73 1.95 2.93 -2.31
C LEU A 73 2.91 1.90 -2.89
N THR A 74 2.50 1.18 -3.94
CA THR A 74 3.35 0.22 -4.64
C THR A 74 4.55 0.93 -5.28
N GLY A 75 4.35 2.09 -5.89
CA GLY A 75 5.43 2.90 -6.47
C GLY A 75 6.42 3.41 -5.41
N LEU A 76 5.92 3.90 -4.27
CA LEU A 76 6.74 4.36 -3.16
C LEU A 76 7.54 3.20 -2.53
N TYR A 77 6.92 2.03 -2.38
CA TYR A 77 7.59 0.81 -1.92
C TYR A 77 8.77 0.45 -2.84
N VAL A 78 8.53 0.38 -4.15
CA VAL A 78 9.55 0.03 -5.14
C VAL A 78 10.66 1.08 -5.18
N ALA A 79 10.32 2.37 -5.08
CA ALA A 79 11.32 3.43 -5.04
C ALA A 79 12.23 3.31 -3.81
N VAL A 80 11.67 3.02 -2.64
CA VAL A 80 12.43 2.82 -1.40
C VAL A 80 13.32 1.56 -1.48
N GLU A 81 12.79 0.46 -2.02
CA GLU A 81 13.55 -0.78 -2.15
C GLU A 81 14.73 -0.60 -3.12
N ASN A 82 14.47 0.02 -4.28
CA ASN A 82 15.46 0.26 -5.33
C ASN A 82 16.53 1.30 -4.95
N SER A 83 16.25 2.19 -3.98
CA SER A 83 17.22 3.19 -3.51
C SER A 83 18.34 2.61 -2.64
N GLY A 84 18.33 1.29 -2.38
CA GLY A 84 19.38 0.60 -1.60
C GLY A 84 20.53 0.01 -2.41
N ASP A 85 20.44 -0.03 -3.74
CA ASP A 85 21.41 -0.71 -4.62
C ASP A 85 22.21 0.29 -5.48
N GLY A 86 22.54 1.45 -4.89
CA GLY A 86 23.15 2.56 -5.61
C GLY A 86 24.24 3.29 -4.84
N SER A 87 25.24 2.58 -4.32
CA SER A 87 26.55 3.15 -3.99
C SER A 87 27.62 2.07 -3.83
#